data_AF-A0A0N0JTS9-F1
#
_entry.id   AF-A0A0N0JTS9-F1
#
_cell.length_a   1.000
_cell.length_b   1.000
_cell.length_c   1.000
_cell.angle_alpha   90.00
_cell.angle_beta   90.00
_cell.angle_gamma   90.00
#
_symmetry.space_group_name_H-M   'P 1'
#
loop_
_entity.id
_entity.type
_entity.pdbx_description
1 polymer ?
#
loop_
_entity_poly.entity_id
_entity_poly.type
_entity_poly.pdbx_seq_one_letter_code
_entity_poly.pdbx_strand_id
1 'polypeptide(L)'
;MKKYETKLELDPSLLEAHSSSAEHEEAAVLDGPGVEQFVACDTASAAALAFWEEVAADLDQIRPRLRRAFELDSDLSIRNLRLLKPKLVVRHMRMRNTEVIHQLVISAELRAEQHVNITRPARTAERLRRRLLDASISFREEVYRGKNPADDIRFGFEFDSVIPCGIRLSFDYLAAEVDYRIQNIEAPGLRAGTWPADFVNERLMEELARWMLDQPHGLDVSKLGGPDEDSTELDPSGVKATRKFGH
;
A
#
# COMPACT_ATOMS: atom_id res chain seq x y z
N MET A 1 17.09 -24.98 -18.69
CA MET A 1 16.00 -24.23 -18.01
C MET A 1 16.65 -23.25 -17.04
N LYS A 2 16.33 -21.96 -17.13
CA LYS A 2 16.76 -20.97 -16.13
C LYS A 2 15.55 -20.68 -15.25
N LYS A 3 15.67 -20.91 -13.95
CA LYS A 3 14.65 -20.61 -12.95
C LYS A 3 15.01 -19.27 -12.32
N TYR A 4 14.05 -18.36 -12.26
CA TYR A 4 14.20 -17.08 -11.59
C TYR A 4 13.20 -17.06 -10.44
N GLU A 5 13.71 -17.04 -9.22
CA GLU A 5 12.90 -16.88 -8.02
C GLU A 5 12.99 -15.40 -7.65
N THR A 6 11.93 -14.65 -7.93
CA THR A 6 11.83 -13.27 -7.48
C THR A 6 11.30 -13.30 -6.06
N LYS A 7 12.20 -13.43 -5.09
CA LYS A 7 11.90 -13.07 -3.70
C LYS A 7 11.80 -11.55 -3.65
N LEU A 8 10.60 -11.02 -3.87
CA LEU A 8 10.31 -9.68 -3.37
C LEU A 8 10.25 -9.81 -1.85
N GLU A 9 11.30 -9.32 -1.20
CA GLU A 9 11.13 -8.75 0.13
C GLU A 9 10.01 -7.73 0.00
N LEU A 10 8.95 -7.86 0.82
CA LEU A 10 7.90 -6.85 0.79
C LEU A 10 8.56 -5.48 0.96
N ASP A 11 7.98 -4.46 0.33
CA ASP A 11 8.37 -3.07 0.51
C ASP A 11 8.77 -2.83 1.97
N PRO A 12 10.04 -2.48 2.28
CA PRO A 12 10.50 -2.34 3.66
C PRO A 12 9.65 -1.32 4.44
N SER A 13 8.96 -0.41 3.75
CA SER A 13 8.00 0.49 4.40
C SER A 13 6.77 -0.23 5.00
N LEU A 14 6.44 -1.43 4.55
CA LEU A 14 5.41 -2.31 5.13
C LEU A 14 5.99 -3.42 6.03
N LEU A 15 7.27 -3.77 5.86
CA LEU A 15 7.90 -4.92 6.51
C LEU A 15 8.90 -4.59 7.62
N GLU A 16 9.19 -3.31 7.91
CA GLU A 16 10.01 -2.93 9.06
C GLU A 16 9.28 -3.19 10.40
N ALA A 17 9.25 -4.47 10.75
CA ALA A 17 9.16 -5.00 12.09
C ALA A 17 10.58 -5.39 12.52
N HIS A 18 11.42 -4.40 12.82
CA HIS A 18 12.66 -4.64 13.55
C HIS A 18 12.50 -4.16 14.98
N SER A 19 12.60 -5.11 15.92
CA SER A 19 12.81 -4.80 17.32
C SER A 19 14.19 -4.19 17.51
N SER A 20 14.24 -3.08 18.23
CA SER A 20 15.34 -2.68 19.12
C SER A 20 16.75 -2.70 18.50
N SER A 21 17.16 -1.56 17.97
CA SER A 21 18.44 -0.97 18.35
C SER A 21 18.21 0.51 18.63
N ALA A 22 18.41 0.89 19.89
CA ALA A 22 18.44 2.28 20.31
C ALA A 22 19.70 2.93 19.74
N GLU A 23 19.60 3.48 18.53
CA GLU A 23 20.54 4.48 18.04
C GLU A 23 19.89 5.84 18.23
N HIS A 24 20.57 6.71 18.99
CA HIS A 24 20.21 8.10 19.17
C HIS A 24 20.28 8.80 17.81
N GLU A 25 19.16 8.80 17.09
CA GLU A 25 18.95 9.72 15.99
C GLU A 25 18.84 11.13 16.60
N GLU A 26 19.82 11.96 16.28
CA GLU A 26 19.94 13.34 16.74
C GLU A 26 18.70 14.12 16.28
N ALA A 27 17.74 14.27 17.20
CA ALA A 27 16.46 14.93 16.94
C ALA A 27 16.73 16.38 16.51
N ALA A 28 16.65 16.64 15.20
CA ALA A 28 16.67 17.98 14.65
C ALA A 28 15.53 18.78 15.33
N VAL A 29 15.91 19.78 16.14
CA VAL A 29 14.97 20.71 16.75
C VAL A 29 14.46 21.62 15.65
N LEU A 30 13.44 21.17 14.92
CA LEU A 30 12.70 21.98 13.96
C LEU A 30 11.98 23.10 14.71
N ASP A 31 11.90 24.28 14.09
CA ASP A 31 11.00 25.35 14.51
C ASP A 31 9.57 24.79 14.51
N GLY A 32 9.13 24.38 15.69
CA GLY A 32 7.85 23.72 15.86
C GLY A 32 6.63 24.57 15.47
N PRO A 33 5.50 23.88 15.33
CA PRO A 33 4.30 24.40 14.69
C PRO A 33 3.67 25.55 15.48
N GLY A 34 2.80 26.29 14.81
CA GLY A 34 1.84 27.12 15.53
C GLY A 34 0.88 26.25 16.34
N VAL A 35 0.29 26.84 17.39
CA VAL A 35 -0.54 26.11 18.35
C VAL A 35 -1.75 25.47 17.67
N GLU A 36 -2.35 26.16 16.70
CA GLU A 36 -3.52 25.67 15.97
C GLU A 36 -3.19 24.44 15.11
N GLN A 37 -2.07 24.47 14.39
CA GLN A 37 -1.62 23.32 13.58
C GLN A 37 -1.34 22.11 14.46
N PHE A 38 -0.66 22.33 15.59
CA PHE A 38 -0.36 21.27 16.55
C PHE A 38 -1.63 20.60 17.07
N VAL A 39 -2.59 21.39 17.54
CA VAL A 39 -3.85 20.89 18.11
C VAL A 39 -4.65 20.13 17.06
N ALA A 40 -4.68 20.59 15.80
CA ALA A 40 -5.37 19.91 14.71
C ALA A 40 -4.80 18.51 14.44
N CYS A 41 -3.47 18.39 14.28
CA CYS A 41 -2.81 17.09 14.05
C CYS A 41 -2.91 16.17 15.27
N ASP A 42 -2.77 16.70 16.48
CA ASP A 42 -2.87 15.93 17.72
C ASP A 42 -4.28 15.32 17.85
N THR A 43 -5.31 16.14 17.64
CA THR A 43 -6.72 15.69 17.64
C THR A 43 -6.98 14.63 16.58
N ALA A 44 -6.51 14.86 15.34
CA ALA A 44 -6.65 13.92 14.24
C ALA A 44 -5.96 12.58 14.53
N SER A 45 -4.74 12.63 15.06
CA SER A 45 -3.95 11.42 15.35
C SER A 45 -4.56 10.59 16.49
N ALA A 46 -5.04 11.26 17.55
CA ALA A 46 -5.70 10.60 18.67
C ALA A 46 -7.03 9.96 18.24
N ALA A 47 -7.84 10.66 17.43
CA ALA A 47 -9.09 10.13 16.89
C ALA A 47 -8.85 8.92 15.98
N ALA A 48 -7.88 9.00 15.07
CA ALA A 48 -7.51 7.89 14.20
C ALA A 48 -7.00 6.69 15.00
N LEU A 49 -6.16 6.91 16.02
CA LEU A 49 -5.65 5.84 16.87
C LEU A 49 -6.77 5.10 17.59
N ALA A 50 -7.61 5.83 18.32
CA ALA A 50 -8.70 5.22 19.08
C ALA A 50 -9.63 4.38 18.19
N PHE A 51 -9.98 4.91 17.02
CA PHE A 51 -10.82 4.20 16.06
C PHE A 51 -10.15 2.92 15.53
N TRP A 52 -8.90 3.00 15.08
CA TRP A 52 -8.22 1.84 14.49
C TRP A 52 -7.85 0.77 15.52
N GLU A 53 -7.65 1.12 16.78
CA GLU A 53 -7.48 0.15 17.87
C GLU A 53 -8.71 -0.74 18.03
N GLU A 54 -9.90 -0.14 18.04
CA GLU A 54 -11.18 -0.86 18.12
C GLU A 54 -11.40 -1.73 16.88
N VAL A 55 -11.25 -1.14 15.69
CA VAL A 55 -11.47 -1.85 14.42
C VAL A 55 -10.48 -3.00 14.23
N ALA A 56 -9.20 -2.82 14.57
CA ALA A 56 -8.21 -3.89 14.42
C ALA A 56 -8.55 -5.12 15.29
N ALA A 57 -9.06 -4.89 16.51
CA ALA A 57 -9.49 -5.96 17.41
C ALA A 57 -10.69 -6.73 16.83
N ASP A 58 -11.69 -6.01 16.32
CA ASP A 58 -12.88 -6.61 15.71
C ASP A 58 -12.55 -7.39 14.43
N LEU A 59 -11.66 -6.85 13.59
CA LEU A 59 -11.25 -7.49 12.34
C LEU A 59 -10.54 -8.83 12.59
N ASP A 60 -9.73 -8.96 13.64
CA ASP A 60 -9.03 -10.22 13.92
C ASP A 60 -10.00 -11.33 14.38
N GLN A 61 -11.09 -10.94 15.06
CA GLN A 61 -12.12 -11.87 15.51
C GLN A 61 -13.03 -12.32 14.35
N ILE A 62 -13.50 -11.37 13.54
CA ILE A 62 -14.52 -11.64 12.51
C ILE A 62 -13.90 -12.28 11.26
N ARG A 63 -12.68 -11.86 10.87
CA ARG A 63 -11.97 -12.31 9.66
C ARG A 63 -12.87 -12.29 8.43
N PRO A 64 -13.39 -11.11 8.06
CA PRO A 64 -14.47 -10.98 7.10
C PRO A 64 -14.07 -11.50 5.72
N ARG A 65 -15.05 -12.08 5.03
CA ARG A 65 -14.93 -12.45 3.61
C ARG A 65 -15.38 -11.27 2.76
N LEU A 66 -14.53 -10.84 1.84
CA LEU A 66 -14.85 -9.78 0.90
C LEU A 66 -15.67 -10.34 -0.27
N ARG A 67 -16.60 -9.54 -0.79
CA ARG A 67 -17.48 -9.95 -1.91
C ARG A 67 -16.83 -9.66 -3.26
N ARG A 68 -16.02 -8.61 -3.34
CA ARG A 68 -15.26 -8.23 -4.53
C ARG A 68 -14.25 -9.29 -4.95
N ALA A 69 -13.99 -9.31 -6.24
CA ALA A 69 -12.84 -9.99 -6.81
C ALA A 69 -11.68 -9.00 -6.92
N PHE A 70 -10.46 -9.45 -6.64
CA PHE A 70 -9.26 -8.67 -6.87
C PHE A 70 -8.74 -8.97 -8.27
N GLU A 71 -8.91 -8.02 -9.18
CA GLU A 71 -8.58 -8.17 -10.60
C GLU A 71 -7.10 -7.85 -10.84
N LEU A 72 -6.33 -8.84 -11.27
CA LEU A 72 -4.93 -8.68 -11.65
C LEU A 72 -4.79 -8.47 -13.17
N ASP A 73 -5.66 -9.10 -13.95
CA ASP A 73 -5.76 -8.93 -15.39
C ASP A 73 -7.20 -9.21 -15.86
N SER A 74 -7.53 -8.91 -17.11
CA SER A 74 -8.88 -9.04 -17.69
C SER A 74 -9.50 -10.44 -17.56
N ASP A 75 -8.67 -11.47 -17.44
CA ASP A 75 -9.08 -12.88 -17.31
C ASP A 75 -8.55 -13.54 -16.02
N LEU A 76 -7.93 -12.75 -15.13
CA LEU A 76 -7.39 -13.25 -13.86
C LEU A 76 -7.90 -12.40 -12.70
N SER A 77 -8.91 -12.96 -12.01
CA SER A 77 -9.50 -12.38 -10.81
C SER A 77 -9.36 -13.36 -9.64
N ILE A 78 -8.91 -12.88 -8.48
CA ILE A 78 -8.87 -13.66 -7.23
C ILE A 78 -10.16 -13.39 -6.46
N ARG A 79 -10.88 -14.45 -6.10
CA ARG A 79 -12.19 -14.36 -5.42
C ARG A 79 -12.15 -14.99 -4.03
N ASN A 80 -13.20 -14.77 -3.24
CA ASN A 80 -13.35 -15.31 -1.89
C ASN A 80 -12.21 -14.90 -0.95
N LEU A 81 -11.71 -13.67 -1.11
CA LEU A 81 -10.66 -13.12 -0.26
C LEU A 81 -11.17 -12.97 1.17
N ARG A 82 -10.33 -13.34 2.14
CA ARG A 82 -10.55 -13.04 3.55
C ARG A 82 -9.51 -12.04 4.01
N LEU A 83 -9.94 -11.08 4.80
CA LEU A 83 -9.04 -10.18 5.50
C LEU A 83 -8.52 -10.90 6.75
N LEU A 84 -7.21 -11.04 6.84
CA LEU A 84 -6.52 -11.77 7.90
C LEU A 84 -5.37 -10.94 8.47
N LYS A 85 -4.96 -11.30 9.70
CA LYS A 85 -3.81 -10.71 10.39
C LYS A 85 -3.82 -9.17 10.40
N PRO A 86 -4.93 -8.52 10.79
CA PRO A 86 -4.92 -7.08 10.94
C PRO A 86 -3.86 -6.71 12.00
N LYS A 87 -3.09 -5.67 11.71
CA LYS A 87 -2.04 -5.17 12.59
C LYS A 87 -2.05 -3.65 12.56
N LEU A 88 -2.22 -3.06 13.74
CA LEU A 88 -2.02 -1.64 13.95
C LEU A 88 -0.57 -1.38 14.41
N VAL A 89 0.10 -0.44 13.76
CA VAL A 89 1.43 0.03 14.13
C VAL A 89 1.36 1.53 14.32
N VAL A 90 1.84 2.00 15.46
CA VAL A 90 1.91 3.41 15.82
C VAL A 90 3.38 3.78 15.97
N ARG A 91 3.79 4.90 15.36
CA ARG A 91 5.13 5.46 15.56
C ARG A 91 5.02 6.85 16.17
N HIS A 92 5.84 7.07 17.19
CA HIS A 92 5.92 8.31 17.92
C HIS A 92 7.18 9.08 17.55
N MET A 93 7.14 10.40 17.66
CA MET A 93 8.29 11.30 17.50
C MET A 93 8.26 12.33 18.61
N ARG A 94 9.44 12.84 19.00
CA ARG A 94 9.55 13.92 19.98
C ARG A 94 9.53 15.28 19.28
N MET A 95 8.63 16.16 19.71
CA MET A 95 8.52 17.54 19.20
C MET A 95 8.43 18.54 20.38
N ARG A 96 9.37 19.49 20.48
CA ARG A 96 9.43 20.53 21.53
C ARG A 96 9.08 20.02 22.95
N ASN A 97 9.65 18.89 23.36
CA ASN A 97 9.45 18.19 24.65
C ASN A 97 8.12 17.44 24.85
N THR A 98 7.31 17.29 23.81
CA THR A 98 6.12 16.43 23.82
C THR A 98 6.33 15.24 22.88
N GLU A 99 5.85 14.06 23.26
CA GLU A 99 5.79 12.91 22.38
C GLU A 99 4.48 12.96 21.59
N VAL A 100 4.57 12.88 20.26
CA VAL A 100 3.42 12.96 19.36
C VAL A 100 3.39 11.77 18.43
N ILE A 101 2.20 11.39 17.97
CA ILE A 101 2.03 10.34 16.97
C ILE A 101 2.29 10.96 15.60
N HIS A 102 3.38 10.56 14.94
CA HIS A 102 3.69 11.04 13.59
C HIS A 102 3.25 10.05 12.51
N GLN A 103 3.01 8.78 12.85
CA GLN A 103 2.56 7.79 11.89
C GLN A 103 1.67 6.72 12.52
N LEU A 104 0.60 6.35 11.80
CA LEU A 104 -0.30 5.25 12.09
C LEU A 104 -0.43 4.36 10.86
N VAL A 105 -0.30 3.05 11.03
CA VAL A 105 -0.46 2.06 9.93
C VAL A 105 -1.40 0.96 10.38
N ILE A 106 -2.50 0.78 9.67
CA ILE A 106 -3.33 -0.43 9.74
C ILE A 106 -3.04 -1.28 8.52
N SER A 107 -2.45 -2.46 8.73
CA SER A 107 -2.14 -3.41 7.65
C SER A 107 -2.85 -4.74 7.87
N ALA A 108 -3.09 -5.47 6.78
CA ALA A 108 -3.70 -6.80 6.79
C ALA A 108 -3.28 -7.59 5.54
N GLU A 109 -3.59 -8.88 5.52
CA GLU A 109 -3.45 -9.74 4.34
C GLU A 109 -4.83 -10.08 3.78
N LEU A 110 -5.05 -9.82 2.48
CA LEU A 110 -6.15 -10.45 1.75
C LEU A 110 -5.68 -11.81 1.26
N ARG A 111 -6.35 -12.87 1.72
CA ARG A 111 -5.98 -14.24 1.39
C ARG A 111 -7.12 -15.02 0.78
N ALA A 112 -6.86 -15.69 -0.34
CA ALA A 112 -7.71 -16.77 -0.85
C ALA A 112 -6.96 -18.11 -0.74
N GLU A 113 -7.71 -19.22 -0.65
CA GLU A 113 -7.15 -20.59 -0.65
C GLU A 113 -6.66 -21.02 -2.05
N GLN A 114 -6.73 -20.11 -3.03
CA GLN A 114 -6.35 -20.37 -4.42
C GLN A 114 -4.84 -20.22 -4.61
N HIS A 115 -4.20 -21.29 -5.08
CA HIS A 115 -2.87 -21.24 -5.68
C HIS A 115 -3.02 -21.02 -7.19
N VAL A 116 -2.33 -20.01 -7.73
CA VAL A 116 -2.45 -19.62 -9.14
C VAL A 116 -1.23 -20.11 -9.91
N ASN A 117 -1.47 -20.89 -10.95
CA ASN A 117 -0.46 -21.26 -11.94
C ASN A 117 -0.99 -20.90 -13.33
N ILE A 118 -0.32 -19.95 -13.99
CA ILE A 118 -0.81 -19.38 -15.24
C ILE A 118 0.32 -19.12 -16.23
N THR A 119 0.09 -19.48 -17.49
CA THR A 119 1.04 -19.22 -18.57
C THR A 119 0.53 -18.10 -19.47
N ARG A 120 1.42 -17.18 -19.84
CA ARG A 120 1.13 -16.03 -20.71
C ARG A 120 2.16 -15.90 -21.84
N PRO A 121 1.75 -15.47 -23.05
CA PRO A 121 2.72 -15.04 -24.07
C PRO A 121 3.47 -13.79 -23.61
N ALA A 122 4.66 -13.57 -24.16
CA ALA A 122 5.56 -12.47 -23.77
C ALA A 122 4.88 -11.10 -23.65
N ARG A 123 3.98 -10.76 -24.59
CA ARG A 123 3.29 -9.46 -24.63
C ARG A 123 2.40 -9.20 -23.40
N THR A 124 1.72 -10.21 -22.90
CA THR A 124 0.81 -10.09 -21.74
C THR A 124 1.51 -10.45 -20.42
N ALA A 125 2.59 -11.24 -20.49
CA ALA A 125 3.37 -11.64 -19.33
C ALA A 125 3.97 -10.43 -18.59
N GLU A 126 4.47 -9.44 -19.32
CA GLU A 126 5.03 -8.22 -18.73
C GLU A 126 3.99 -7.43 -17.91
N ARG A 127 2.77 -7.30 -18.46
CA ARG A 127 1.67 -6.62 -17.76
C ARG A 127 1.29 -7.35 -16.47
N LEU A 128 1.16 -8.67 -16.53
CA LEU A 128 0.87 -9.48 -15.35
C LEU A 128 1.99 -9.36 -14.31
N ARG A 129 3.26 -9.40 -14.74
CA ARG A 129 4.41 -9.23 -13.85
C ARG A 129 4.32 -7.90 -13.10
N ARG A 130 4.09 -6.79 -13.81
CA ARG A 130 3.93 -5.46 -13.19
C ARG A 130 2.78 -5.45 -12.20
N ARG A 131 1.61 -5.97 -12.56
CA ARG A 131 0.45 -6.03 -11.66
C ARG A 131 0.71 -6.84 -10.39
N LEU A 132 1.45 -7.95 -10.49
CA LEU A 132 1.86 -8.73 -9.32
C LEU A 132 2.85 -7.95 -8.43
N LEU A 133 3.78 -7.21 -9.04
CA LEU A 133 4.72 -6.33 -8.34
C LEU A 133 4.00 -5.17 -7.64
N ASP A 134 3.09 -4.48 -8.33
CA ASP A 134 2.29 -3.37 -7.79
C ASP A 134 1.42 -3.85 -6.63
N ALA A 135 0.87 -5.07 -6.74
CA ALA A 135 0.12 -5.72 -5.68
C ALA A 135 1.01 -6.28 -4.56
N SER A 136 2.34 -6.18 -4.68
CA SER A 136 3.31 -6.77 -3.75
C SER A 136 3.07 -8.26 -3.50
N ILE A 137 2.60 -8.98 -4.52
CA ILE A 137 2.37 -10.43 -4.49
C ILE A 137 3.68 -11.12 -4.84
N SER A 138 4.15 -12.02 -4.00
CA SER A 138 5.31 -12.86 -4.30
C SER A 138 4.95 -13.91 -5.35
N PHE A 139 5.75 -14.02 -6.41
CA PHE A 139 5.53 -15.01 -7.48
C PHE A 139 6.85 -15.61 -7.97
N ARG A 140 6.73 -16.81 -8.52
CA ARG A 140 7.80 -17.47 -9.28
C ARG A 140 7.50 -17.38 -10.76
N GLU A 141 8.54 -17.13 -11.53
CA GLU A 141 8.44 -17.00 -12.98
C GLU A 141 9.31 -18.05 -13.70
N GLU A 142 8.73 -18.71 -14.70
CA GLU A 142 9.43 -19.66 -15.55
C GLU A 142 9.30 -19.30 -17.03
N VAL A 143 10.40 -19.35 -17.77
CA VAL A 143 10.40 -19.08 -19.21
C VAL A 143 10.36 -20.39 -19.99
N TYR A 144 9.29 -20.59 -20.74
CA TYR A 144 9.13 -21.70 -21.68
C TYR A 144 9.53 -21.24 -23.09
N ARG A 145 10.59 -21.84 -23.61
CA ARG A 145 10.98 -21.74 -25.01
C ARG A 145 10.70 -23.07 -25.68
N GLY A 146 9.92 -23.03 -26.76
CA GLY A 146 9.73 -24.23 -27.56
C GLY A 146 11.03 -24.66 -28.24
N LYS A 147 11.04 -25.88 -28.78
CA LYS A 147 12.24 -26.46 -29.41
C LYS A 147 12.52 -25.82 -30.78
N ASN A 148 11.53 -25.17 -31.38
CA ASN A 148 11.65 -24.51 -32.67
C ASN A 148 11.79 -22.99 -32.50
N PRO A 149 12.58 -22.28 -33.33
CA PRO A 149 12.68 -20.82 -33.31
C PRO A 149 11.36 -20.09 -33.58
N ALA A 150 10.39 -20.79 -34.20
CA ALA A 150 9.05 -20.30 -34.47
C ALA A 150 8.07 -20.45 -33.28
N ASP A 151 8.48 -21.15 -32.21
CA ASP A 151 7.65 -21.28 -31.01
C ASP A 151 7.70 -19.99 -30.19
N ASP A 152 6.53 -19.42 -29.96
CA ASP A 152 6.36 -18.16 -29.24
C ASP A 152 6.86 -18.30 -27.78
N ILE A 153 7.61 -17.31 -27.28
CA ILE A 153 8.13 -17.34 -25.90
C ILE A 153 6.96 -17.19 -24.94
N ARG A 154 6.85 -18.12 -23.99
CA ARG A 154 5.82 -18.10 -22.94
C ARG A 154 6.45 -18.00 -21.56
N PHE A 155 5.71 -17.38 -20.66
CA PHE A 155 6.10 -17.18 -19.27
C PHE A 155 5.04 -17.79 -18.36
N GLY A 156 5.44 -18.71 -17.50
CA GLY A 156 4.62 -19.27 -16.42
C GLY A 156 4.81 -18.46 -15.15
N PHE A 157 3.71 -18.16 -14.46
CA PHE A 157 3.66 -17.49 -13.17
C PHE A 157 2.99 -18.41 -12.17
N GLU A 158 3.65 -18.62 -11.03
CA GLU A 158 3.18 -19.44 -9.92
C GLU A 158 3.19 -18.60 -8.64
N PHE A 159 2.03 -18.44 -7.99
CA PHE A 159 1.93 -17.65 -6.76
C PHE A 159 0.74 -18.05 -5.88
N ASP A 160 0.88 -17.77 -4.58
CA ASP A 160 -0.22 -17.88 -3.63
C ASP A 160 -1.04 -16.58 -3.61
N SER A 161 -2.36 -16.71 -3.45
CA SER A 161 -3.26 -15.55 -3.39
C SER A 161 -3.19 -14.84 -2.03
N VAL A 162 -2.01 -14.33 -1.66
CA VAL A 162 -1.75 -13.53 -0.46
C VAL A 162 -1.37 -12.12 -0.90
N ILE A 163 -2.20 -11.15 -0.56
CA ILE A 163 -2.08 -9.77 -1.02
C ILE A 163 -1.97 -8.87 0.21
N PRO A 164 -0.83 -8.24 0.47
CA PRO A 164 -0.71 -7.27 1.56
C PRO A 164 -1.55 -6.04 1.21
N CYS A 165 -2.32 -5.55 2.17
CA CYS A 165 -3.16 -4.36 2.03
C CYS A 165 -3.12 -3.52 3.30
N GLY A 166 -3.50 -2.25 3.21
CA GLY A 166 -3.55 -1.40 4.38
C GLY A 166 -3.65 0.08 4.09
N ILE A 167 -3.68 0.85 5.17
CA ILE A 167 -3.74 2.31 5.19
C ILE A 167 -2.63 2.81 6.12
N ARG A 168 -1.84 3.76 5.63
CA ARG A 168 -0.85 4.50 6.40
C ARG A 168 -1.26 5.96 6.43
N LEU A 169 -1.26 6.55 7.61
CA LEU A 169 -1.44 7.98 7.86
C LEU A 169 -0.15 8.51 8.48
N SER A 170 0.38 9.59 7.92
CA SER A 170 1.57 10.29 8.41
C SER A 170 1.19 11.73 8.71
N PHE A 171 1.38 12.16 9.95
CA PHE A 171 0.90 13.45 10.47
C PHE A 171 2.03 14.48 10.42
N ASP A 172 1.87 15.51 9.59
CA ASP A 172 2.76 16.67 9.54
C ASP A 172 2.21 17.79 10.42
N TYR A 173 2.73 17.87 11.64
CA TYR A 173 2.36 18.88 12.62
C TYR A 173 2.75 20.31 12.20
N LEU A 174 3.75 20.48 11.33
CA LEU A 174 4.17 21.80 10.84
C LEU A 174 3.18 22.36 9.81
N ALA A 175 2.72 21.51 8.90
CA ALA A 175 1.79 21.89 7.84
C ALA A 175 0.31 21.80 8.24
N ALA A 176 -0.01 21.13 9.36
CA ALA A 176 -1.37 20.71 9.71
C ALA A 176 -2.00 19.79 8.65
N GLU A 177 -1.18 18.88 8.11
CA GLU A 177 -1.55 17.99 7.02
C GLU A 177 -1.33 16.52 7.43
N VAL A 178 -2.04 15.64 6.75
CA VAL A 178 -1.95 14.20 6.93
C VAL A 178 -1.76 13.56 5.56
N ASP A 179 -0.56 13.03 5.35
CA ASP A 179 -0.26 12.21 4.18
C ASP A 179 -0.88 10.84 4.37
N TYR A 180 -1.66 10.39 3.39
CA TYR A 180 -2.23 9.05 3.38
C TYR A 180 -1.62 8.21 2.27
N ARG A 181 -1.54 6.90 2.54
CA ARG A 181 -1.19 5.86 1.59
C ARG A 181 -2.12 4.68 1.78
N ILE A 182 -2.83 4.31 0.73
CA ILE A 182 -3.83 3.24 0.73
C ILE A 182 -3.41 2.22 -0.31
N GLN A 183 -3.16 0.99 0.12
CA GLN A 183 -2.57 -0.04 -0.72
C GLN A 183 -3.48 -1.26 -0.83
N ASN A 184 -3.68 -1.72 -2.06
CA ASN A 184 -4.33 -3.00 -2.40
C ASN A 184 -5.67 -3.26 -1.69
N ILE A 185 -6.43 -2.21 -1.37
CA ILE A 185 -7.77 -2.39 -0.79
C ILE A 185 -8.72 -2.89 -1.88
N GLU A 186 -8.92 -2.12 -2.94
CA GLU A 186 -9.87 -2.45 -4.00
C GLU A 186 -9.21 -3.11 -5.22
N ALA A 187 -8.06 -2.58 -5.63
CA ALA A 187 -7.33 -2.98 -6.83
C ALA A 187 -5.82 -2.93 -6.59
N PRO A 188 -5.00 -3.60 -7.43
CA PRO A 188 -3.55 -3.53 -7.37
C PRO A 188 -3.04 -2.08 -7.39
N GLY A 189 -2.15 -1.76 -6.46
CA GLY A 189 -1.39 -0.52 -6.43
C GLY A 189 -1.55 0.28 -5.15
N LEU A 190 -1.02 1.50 -5.21
CA LEU A 190 -0.91 2.43 -4.09
C LEU A 190 -1.59 3.75 -4.45
N ARG A 191 -2.61 4.15 -3.70
CA ARG A 191 -3.19 5.49 -3.75
C ARG A 191 -2.57 6.34 -2.66
N ALA A 192 -2.09 7.52 -3.00
CA ALA A 192 -1.46 8.42 -2.03
C ALA A 192 -1.90 9.87 -2.24
N GLY A 193 -1.81 10.66 -1.20
CA GLY A 193 -2.09 12.09 -1.25
C GLY A 193 -2.08 12.69 0.14
N THR A 194 -2.63 13.88 0.26
CA THR A 194 -2.60 14.65 1.50
C THR A 194 -3.99 15.19 1.81
N TRP A 195 -4.36 15.11 3.09
CA TRP A 195 -5.56 15.75 3.63
C TRP A 195 -5.17 16.81 4.65
N PRO A 196 -5.93 17.91 4.77
CA PRO A 196 -5.88 18.74 5.96
C PRO A 196 -6.18 17.92 7.23
N ALA A 197 -5.53 18.22 8.36
CA ALA A 197 -5.69 17.45 9.58
C ALA A 197 -7.12 17.46 10.13
N ASP A 198 -7.86 18.57 9.97
CA ASP A 198 -9.27 18.70 10.37
C ASP A 198 -10.23 17.81 9.56
N PHE A 199 -9.80 17.39 8.36
CA PHE A 199 -10.54 16.43 7.54
C PHE A 199 -10.46 15.01 8.12
N VAL A 200 -9.41 14.70 8.90
CA VAL A 200 -9.19 13.39 9.51
C VAL A 200 -9.99 13.30 10.81
N ASN A 201 -11.23 12.84 10.68
CA ASN A 201 -12.19 12.65 11.76
C ASN A 201 -12.78 11.23 11.75
N GLU A 202 -13.60 10.93 12.76
CA GLU A 202 -14.28 9.64 12.91
C GLU A 202 -15.03 9.22 11.65
N ARG A 203 -15.77 10.15 11.02
CA ARG A 203 -16.50 9.85 9.78
C ARG A 203 -15.55 9.42 8.66
N LEU A 204 -14.41 10.09 8.47
CA LEU A 204 -13.43 9.66 7.47
C LEU A 204 -12.91 8.25 7.79
N MET A 205 -12.61 7.97 9.05
CA MET A 205 -12.11 6.67 9.47
C MET A 205 -13.14 5.55 9.25
N GLU A 206 -14.43 5.81 9.53
CA GLU A 206 -15.53 4.89 9.20
C GLU A 206 -15.60 4.58 7.71
N GLU A 207 -15.49 5.60 6.86
CA GLU A 207 -15.53 5.41 5.41
C GLU A 207 -14.32 4.60 4.91
N LEU A 208 -13.13 4.83 5.48
CA LEU A 208 -11.94 4.03 5.18
C LEU A 208 -12.08 2.58 5.65
N ALA A 209 -12.65 2.34 6.83
CA ALA A 209 -12.95 1.00 7.32
C ALA A 209 -13.97 0.28 6.43
N ARG A 210 -15.03 0.97 6.01
CA ARG A 210 -16.01 0.44 5.04
C ARG A 210 -15.34 0.05 3.73
N TRP A 211 -14.45 0.89 3.21
CA TRP A 211 -13.71 0.58 1.99
C TRP A 211 -12.83 -0.67 2.14
N MET A 212 -12.08 -0.76 3.25
CA MET A 212 -11.27 -1.93 3.59
C MET A 212 -12.12 -3.21 3.64
N LEU A 213 -13.33 -3.10 4.18
CA LEU A 213 -14.31 -4.18 4.36
C LEU A 213 -15.19 -4.48 3.14
N ASP A 214 -14.98 -3.81 2.01
CA ASP A 214 -15.82 -3.97 0.81
C ASP A 214 -17.30 -3.60 1.03
N GLN A 215 -17.52 -2.63 1.90
CA GLN A 215 -18.83 -2.05 2.16
C GLN A 215 -18.99 -0.74 1.37
N PRO A 216 -20.24 -0.39 0.99
CA PRO A 216 -20.51 0.90 0.35
C PRO A 216 -19.97 2.06 1.19
N HIS A 217 -19.20 2.94 0.55
CA HIS A 217 -18.63 4.13 1.17
C HIS A 217 -18.87 5.37 0.30
N GLY A 218 -18.92 6.54 0.94
CA GLY A 218 -19.10 7.84 0.30
C GLY A 218 -17.80 8.49 -0.18
N LEU A 219 -16.65 7.81 -0.03
CA LEU A 219 -15.37 8.34 -0.51
C LEU A 219 -15.34 8.46 -2.03
N ASP A 220 -15.03 9.66 -2.49
CA ASP A 220 -14.77 9.93 -3.90
C ASP A 220 -13.35 9.49 -4.24
N VAL A 221 -13.21 8.22 -4.63
CA VAL A 221 -11.94 7.57 -4.94
C VAL A 221 -11.20 8.25 -6.11
N SER A 222 -11.90 9.05 -6.93
CA SER A 222 -11.28 9.84 -8.00
C SER A 222 -10.53 11.09 -7.50
N LYS A 223 -10.88 11.55 -6.29
CA LYS A 223 -10.22 12.68 -5.61
C LYS A 223 -9.13 12.22 -4.64
N LEU A 224 -9.12 10.93 -4.31
CA LEU A 224 -7.96 10.31 -3.70
C LEU A 224 -6.92 10.15 -4.80
N GLY A 225 -5.68 10.59 -4.57
CA GLY A 225 -4.64 10.54 -5.60
C GLY A 225 -4.63 9.17 -6.27
N GLY A 226 -4.46 9.18 -7.60
CA GLY A 226 -4.54 7.95 -8.38
C GLY A 226 -3.51 6.92 -7.90
N PRO A 227 -3.70 5.63 -8.23
CA PRO A 227 -2.53 4.76 -8.29
C PRO A 227 -1.46 5.48 -9.11
N ASP A 228 -0.21 5.53 -8.64
CA ASP A 228 0.90 6.11 -9.40
C ASP A 228 1.00 5.39 -10.77
N GLU A 229 0.24 5.84 -11.76
CA GLU A 229 0.33 5.36 -13.15
C GLU A 229 1.63 5.85 -13.80
N ASP A 230 2.39 6.71 -13.10
CA ASP A 230 3.61 7.38 -13.54
C ASP A 230 4.88 6.74 -12.94
N SER A 231 4.89 5.41 -12.83
CA SER A 231 6.15 4.66 -12.71
C SER A 231 6.84 4.61 -14.08
N THR A 232 7.43 5.73 -14.46
CA THR A 232 8.54 5.87 -15.42
C THR A 232 8.53 4.88 -16.58
N GLU A 233 8.14 5.36 -17.77
CA GLU A 233 8.81 4.91 -18.99
C GLU A 233 10.33 5.03 -18.75
N LEU A 234 10.97 3.92 -18.38
CA LEU A 234 12.39 3.75 -18.52
C LEU A 234 12.66 3.76 -20.03
N ASP A 235 12.86 4.96 -20.55
CA ASP A 235 13.54 5.17 -21.82
C ASP A 235 14.86 4.39 -21.74
N PRO A 236 15.10 3.38 -22.59
CA PRO A 236 16.33 2.59 -22.56
C PRO A 236 17.56 3.41 -22.98
N SER A 237 17.41 4.69 -23.30
CA SER A 237 18.50 5.61 -23.56
C SER A 237 18.72 6.56 -22.37
N GLY A 238 19.76 6.28 -21.59
CA GLY A 238 20.13 7.06 -20.41
C GLY A 238 20.57 8.50 -20.73
N VAL A 239 19.60 9.41 -20.94
CA VAL A 239 19.83 10.85 -21.04
C VAL A 239 18.74 11.58 -20.25
N LYS A 240 19.11 12.16 -19.10
CA LYS A 240 18.25 13.07 -18.35
C LYS A 240 17.97 14.33 -19.18
N ALA A 241 16.74 14.52 -19.63
CA ALA A 241 16.28 15.80 -20.15
C ALA A 241 16.01 16.76 -18.98
N THR A 242 16.90 17.74 -18.82
CA THR A 242 16.68 18.91 -17.96
C THR A 242 15.59 19.79 -18.58
N ARG A 243 14.41 19.86 -17.97
CA ARG A 243 13.42 20.91 -18.29
C ARG A 243 13.91 22.23 -17.71
N LYS A 244 14.41 23.11 -18.59
CA LYS A 244 14.51 24.55 -18.33
C LYS A 244 13.09 25.14 -18.43
N PHE A 245 12.65 25.84 -17.38
CA PHE A 245 11.53 26.76 -17.48
C PHE A 245 12.04 28.14 -17.91
N GLY A 246 11.48 28.66 -19.00
CA GLY A 246 11.41 30.07 -19.42
C GLY A 246 10.09 30.20 -20.18
N HIS A 247 9.28 31.25 -20.04
CA HIS A 247 9.54 32.67 -19.80
C HIS A 247 8.64 33.23 -18.71
#